data_AF-A0A1M7R484-F1
#
_entry.id   AF-A0A1M7R484-F1
#
_cell.length_a   1.000
_cell.length_b   1.000
_cell.length_c   1.000
_cell.angle_alpha   90.00
_cell.angle_beta   90.00
_cell.angle_gamma   90.00
#
_symmetry.space_group_name_H-M   'P 1'
#
loop_
_entity.id
_entity.type
_entity.pdbx_description
1 polymer ?
#
loop_
_entity_poly.entity_id
_entity_poly.type
_entity_poly.pdbx_seq_one_letter_code
_entity_poly.pdbx_strand_id
1 'polypeptide(L)'
;MTEYEFTSIGPKGPIRKTILFAMMEYNYYNLAFGEKNPQTGNVDDNINSGNNDHEKILTTVAAVVETFIAEHPEAYIYAKGSTLSRTRLYRICITKYWNDITNQFDVFGLQNDQWQDFIQNQTYSAFLGKKKSFEIINN
;
A
#
# COMPACT_ATOMS: atom_id res chain seq x y z
N MET A 1 4.32 -12.44 -9.07
CA MET A 1 3.09 -11.71 -8.71
C MET A 1 2.55 -12.38 -7.47
N THR A 2 2.23 -11.61 -6.42
CA THR A 2 1.77 -12.16 -5.15
C THR A 2 0.41 -11.57 -4.81
N GLU A 3 -0.55 -12.42 -4.47
CA GLU A 3 -1.95 -12.06 -4.22
C GLU A 3 -2.37 -12.42 -2.79
N TYR A 4 -3.12 -11.52 -2.16
CA TYR A 4 -3.77 -11.75 -0.89
C TYR A 4 -5.25 -11.38 -1.02
N GLU A 5 -6.12 -12.26 -0.54
CA GLU A 5 -7.57 -12.04 -0.57
C GLU A 5 -8.12 -11.92 0.85
N PHE A 6 -9.07 -11.02 1.02
CA PHE A 6 -9.81 -10.89 2.27
C PHE A 6 -11.27 -10.48 2.01
N THR A 7 -12.12 -10.66 3.02
CA THR A 7 -13.52 -10.24 2.95
C THR A 7 -13.73 -9.00 3.81
N SER A 8 -14.14 -7.90 3.18
CA SER A 8 -14.52 -6.67 3.86
C SER A 8 -15.98 -6.73 4.28
N ILE A 9 -16.26 -6.61 5.58
CA ILE A 9 -17.62 -6.68 6.12
C ILE A 9 -18.08 -5.28 6.54
N GLY A 10 -19.20 -4.83 5.96
CA GLY A 10 -19.80 -3.53 6.28
C GLY A 10 -21.29 -3.49 5.94
N PRO A 11 -21.92 -2.29 5.91
CA PRO A 11 -23.36 -2.13 5.76
C PRO A 11 -23.96 -2.70 4.46
N LYS A 12 -23.13 -2.88 3.41
CA LYS A 12 -23.56 -3.51 2.16
C LYS A 12 -23.36 -5.02 2.12
N GLY A 13 -22.95 -5.62 3.24
CA GLY A 13 -22.63 -7.04 3.34
C GLY A 13 -21.14 -7.33 3.08
N PRO A 14 -20.80 -8.62 2.93
CA PRO A 14 -19.42 -9.05 2.68
C PRO A 14 -19.01 -8.77 1.23
N ILE A 15 -17.86 -8.13 1.05
CA ILE A 15 -17.27 -7.82 -0.26
C ILE A 15 -15.87 -8.41 -0.30
N ARG A 16 -15.59 -9.27 -1.29
CA ARG A 16 -14.25 -9.82 -1.50
C ARG A 16 -13.33 -8.74 -2.06
N LYS A 17 -12.15 -8.60 -1.48
CA LYS A 17 -11.13 -7.65 -1.88
C LYS A 17 -9.82 -8.40 -2.10
N THR A 18 -9.03 -7.88 -3.03
CA THR A 18 -7.72 -8.42 -3.38
C THR A 18 -6.66 -7.34 -3.24
N ILE A 19 -5.54 -7.71 -2.64
CA ILE A 19 -4.30 -6.95 -2.62
C ILE A 19 -3.31 -7.69 -3.52
N LEU A 20 -2.70 -6.95 -4.43
CA LEU A 20 -1.82 -7.47 -5.46
C LEU A 20 -0.47 -6.76 -5.40
N PHE A 21 0.61 -7.53 -5.31
CA PHE A 21 1.97 -7.06 -5.52
C PHE A 21 2.45 -7.53 -6.90
N ALA A 22 2.49 -6.58 -7.84
CA ALA A 22 2.98 -6.82 -9.19
C ALA A 22 4.38 -6.22 -9.33
N MET A 23 5.38 -7.06 -9.63
CA MET A 23 6.74 -6.58 -9.90
C MET A 23 6.71 -5.70 -11.15
N MET A 24 7.19 -4.47 -11.03
CA MET A 24 7.35 -3.54 -12.16
C MET A 24 8.75 -3.67 -12.76
N GLU A 25 9.75 -3.62 -11.87
CA GLU A 25 11.16 -3.79 -12.18
C GLU A 25 11.88 -4.33 -10.94
N TYR A 26 13.16 -4.67 -11.07
CA TYR A 26 13.99 -5.32 -10.05
C TYR A 26 13.70 -4.86 -8.61
N ASN A 27 13.05 -5.70 -7.80
CA ASN A 27 12.60 -5.44 -6.42
C ASN A 27 11.57 -4.31 -6.22
N TYR A 28 11.09 -3.63 -7.26
CA TYR A 28 9.99 -2.67 -7.19
C TYR A 28 8.66 -3.35 -7.49
N TYR A 29 7.72 -3.24 -6.55
CA TYR A 29 6.40 -3.84 -6.64
C TYR A 29 5.32 -2.77 -6.57
N ASN A 30 4.45 -2.73 -7.57
CA ASN A 30 3.21 -1.97 -7.51
C ASN A 30 2.23 -2.66 -6.56
N LEU A 31 1.80 -1.93 -5.54
CA LEU A 31 0.71 -2.31 -4.64
C LEU A 31 -0.62 -1.86 -5.24
N ALA A 32 -1.37 -2.81 -5.79
CA ALA A 32 -2.75 -2.61 -6.21
C ALA A 32 -3.72 -3.18 -5.17
N PHE A 33 -4.83 -2.49 -4.96
CA PHE A 33 -5.90 -2.89 -4.04
C PHE A 33 -7.25 -2.60 -4.69
N GLY A 34 -8.13 -3.60 -4.70
CA GLY A 34 -9.45 -3.46 -5.32
C GLY A 34 -10.30 -4.72 -5.25
N GLU A 35 -11.34 -4.76 -6.07
CA GLU A 35 -12.19 -5.93 -6.25
C GLU A 35 -11.73 -6.73 -7.48
N LYS A 36 -11.46 -8.02 -7.31
CA LYS A 36 -11.04 -8.87 -8.43
C LYS A 36 -12.26 -9.21 -9.28
N ASN A 37 -12.19 -8.87 -10.56
CA ASN A 37 -13.17 -9.32 -11.54
C ASN A 37 -13.04 -10.85 -11.69
N PRO A 38 -14.11 -11.63 -11.42
CA PRO A 38 -14.02 -13.09 -11.43
C PRO A 38 -13.85 -13.70 -12.82
N GLN A 39 -14.10 -12.95 -13.89
CA GLN A 39 -13.99 -13.41 -15.27
C GLN A 39 -12.61 -13.09 -15.86
N THR A 40 -12.05 -11.92 -15.54
CA THR A 40 -10.77 -11.46 -16.11
C THR A 40 -9.58 -11.64 -15.17
N GLY A 41 -9.83 -11.82 -13.86
CA GLY A 41 -8.79 -11.82 -12.83
C GLY A 41 -8.20 -10.45 -12.52
N ASN A 42 -8.63 -9.40 -13.22
CA ASN A 42 -8.13 -8.04 -13.02
C ASN A 42 -8.67 -7.46 -11.71
N VAL A 43 -7.80 -6.81 -10.95
CA VAL A 43 -8.19 -6.03 -9.77
C VAL A 43 -8.71 -4.67 -10.25
N ASP A 44 -10.00 -4.43 -10.04
CA ASP A 44 -10.59 -3.11 -10.25
C ASP A 44 -10.41 -2.27 -8.99
N ASP A 45 -9.50 -1.31 -9.10
CA ASP A 45 -9.13 -0.39 -8.03
C ASP A 45 -9.96 0.91 -8.04
N ASN A 46 -10.94 1.03 -8.95
CA ASN A 46 -11.83 2.18 -9.07
C ASN A 46 -13.16 2.03 -8.33
N ILE A 47 -13.49 0.82 -7.87
CA ILE A 47 -14.77 0.57 -7.20
C ILE A 47 -14.74 1.12 -5.78
N ASN A 48 -15.44 2.24 -5.57
CA ASN A 48 -15.88 2.65 -4.25
C ASN A 48 -17.15 1.87 -3.91
N SER A 49 -17.00 0.79 -3.16
CA SER A 49 -18.12 -0.05 -2.70
C SER A 49 -19.05 0.68 -1.72
N GLY A 50 -18.63 1.83 -1.16
CA GLY A 50 -19.43 2.61 -0.21
C GLY A 50 -19.72 1.84 1.08
N ASN A 51 -18.83 0.92 1.47
CA ASN A 51 -19.02 0.02 2.61
C ASN A 51 -18.56 0.63 3.95
N ASN A 52 -18.13 1.91 3.92
CA ASN A 52 -17.75 2.72 5.08
C ASN A 52 -16.73 2.04 6.03
N ASP A 53 -15.83 1.24 5.45
CA ASP A 53 -14.88 0.37 6.14
C ASP A 53 -13.42 0.69 5.73
N HIS A 54 -13.20 1.88 5.15
CA HIS A 54 -11.91 2.29 4.59
C HIS A 54 -10.75 2.18 5.59
N GLU A 55 -10.99 2.48 6.87
CA GLU A 55 -9.97 2.34 7.91
C GLU A 55 -9.55 0.88 8.12
N LYS A 56 -10.52 -0.06 8.22
CA LYS A 56 -10.24 -1.49 8.36
C LYS A 56 -9.49 -2.04 7.15
N ILE A 57 -9.91 -1.62 5.95
CA ILE A 57 -9.25 -1.96 4.70
C ILE A 57 -7.78 -1.50 4.74
N LEU A 58 -7.53 -0.25 5.10
CA LEU A 58 -6.18 0.31 5.13
C LEU A 58 -5.27 -0.39 6.16
N THR A 59 -5.80 -0.72 7.34
CA THR A 59 -5.07 -1.53 8.33
C THR A 59 -4.77 -2.93 7.80
N THR A 60 -5.71 -3.54 7.06
CA THR A 60 -5.48 -4.85 6.42
C THR A 60 -4.39 -4.76 5.34
N VAL A 61 -4.40 -3.70 4.53
CA VAL A 61 -3.34 -3.44 3.54
C VAL A 61 -1.98 -3.29 4.21
N ALA A 62 -1.88 -2.56 5.32
CA ALA A 62 -0.62 -2.41 6.06
C ALA A 62 -0.09 -3.77 6.57
N ALA A 63 -0.94 -4.58 7.19
CA ALA A 63 -0.55 -5.92 7.67
C ALA A 63 -0.11 -6.86 6.53
N VAL A 64 -0.76 -6.76 5.37
CA VAL A 64 -0.38 -7.52 4.17
C VAL A 64 0.95 -7.03 3.60
N VAL A 65 1.22 -5.72 3.61
CA VAL A 65 2.54 -5.16 3.24
C VAL A 65 3.64 -5.68 4.16
N GLU A 66 3.41 -5.72 5.47
CA GLU A 66 4.37 -6.30 6.42
C GLU A 66 4.65 -7.77 6.14
N THR A 67 3.60 -8.55 5.86
CA THR A 67 3.71 -9.97 5.51
C THR A 67 4.52 -10.16 4.22
N PHE A 68 4.19 -9.41 3.17
CA PHE A 68 4.89 -9.48 1.88
C PHE A 68 6.37 -9.11 2.03
N ILE A 69 6.68 -8.06 2.79
CA ILE A 69 8.06 -7.62 2.99
C ILE A 69 8.88 -8.58 3.87
N ALA A 70 8.24 -9.31 4.79
CA ALA A 70 8.93 -10.35 5.55
C ALA A 70 9.50 -11.44 4.62
N GLU A 71 8.79 -11.78 3.54
CA GLU A 71 9.21 -12.73 2.50
C GLU A 71 10.12 -12.09 1.45
N HIS A 72 10.02 -10.77 1.26
CA HIS A 72 10.80 -9.99 0.30
C HIS A 72 11.47 -8.76 0.95
N PRO A 73 12.52 -8.95 1.78
CA PRO A 73 13.11 -7.86 2.56
C PRO A 73 13.69 -6.71 1.74
N GLU A 74 14.11 -6.99 0.50
CA GLU A 74 14.68 -6.01 -0.43
C GLU A 74 13.62 -5.26 -1.26
N ALA A 75 12.34 -5.56 -1.04
CA ALA A 75 11.26 -4.98 -1.84
C ALA A 75 11.05 -3.49 -1.58
N TYR A 76 10.85 -2.75 -2.66
CA TYR A 76 10.31 -1.41 -2.68
C TYR A 76 8.82 -1.48 -3.06
N ILE A 77 7.95 -1.03 -2.17
CA ILE A 77 6.51 -1.03 -2.38
C ILE A 77 6.08 0.33 -2.91
N TYR A 78 5.73 0.37 -4.19
CA TYR A 78 5.17 1.52 -4.86
C TYR A 78 3.66 1.57 -4.67
N ALA A 79 3.14 2.70 -4.19
CA ALA A 79 1.71 2.92 -4.02
C ALA A 79 1.26 4.23 -4.68
N LYS A 80 0.35 4.12 -5.64
CA LYS A 80 -0.34 5.25 -6.28
C LYS A 80 -1.81 4.91 -6.42
N GLY A 81 -2.68 5.84 -6.04
CA GLY A 81 -4.11 5.66 -6.26
C GLY A 81 -4.47 5.87 -7.73
N SER A 82 -5.49 5.15 -8.23
CA SER A 82 -6.05 5.39 -9.57
C SER A 82 -6.62 6.80 -9.75
N THR A 83 -6.96 7.48 -8.65
CA THR A 83 -7.42 8.87 -8.61
C THR A 83 -6.65 9.67 -7.58
N LEU A 84 -6.63 11.01 -7.72
CA LEU A 84 -6.02 11.93 -6.74
C LEU A 84 -6.59 11.73 -5.33
N SER A 85 -7.89 11.45 -5.22
CA SER A 85 -8.56 11.17 -3.94
C SER A 85 -8.00 9.90 -3.28
N ARG A 86 -7.73 8.84 -4.05
CA ARG A 86 -7.12 7.61 -3.52
C ARG A 86 -5.65 7.81 -3.13
N THR A 87 -4.88 8.53 -3.93
CA THR A 87 -3.51 8.91 -3.55
C THR A 87 -3.51 9.73 -2.25
N ARG A 88 -4.48 10.65 -2.09
CA ARG A 88 -4.66 11.39 -0.83
C ARG A 88 -5.03 10.47 0.34
N LEU A 89 -5.85 9.44 0.14
CA LEU A 89 -6.18 8.46 1.19
C LEU A 89 -4.93 7.68 1.65
N TYR A 90 -4.06 7.27 0.75
CA TYR A 90 -2.79 6.64 1.11
C TYR A 90 -1.91 7.56 1.94
N ARG A 91 -1.80 8.84 1.56
CA ARG A 91 -1.12 9.86 2.38
C ARG A 91 -1.70 9.94 3.79
N ILE A 92 -3.04 10.02 3.91
CA ILE A 92 -3.72 10.10 5.22
C ILE A 92 -3.38 8.87 6.07
N CYS A 93 -3.37 7.68 5.45
CA CYS A 93 -3.01 6.44 6.12
C CYS A 93 -1.56 6.44 6.61
N ILE A 94 -0.61 6.79 5.74
CA ILE A 94 0.82 6.88 6.07
C ILE A 94 1.03 7.86 7.22
N THR A 95 0.40 9.04 7.16
CA THR A 95 0.48 10.05 8.24
C THR A 95 -0.14 9.54 9.54
N LYS A 96 -1.29 8.88 9.48
CA LYS A 96 -2.01 8.37 10.66
C LYS A 96 -1.20 7.32 11.42
N TYR A 97 -0.52 6.42 10.71
CA TYR A 97 0.27 5.34 11.28
C TYR A 97 1.78 5.60 11.18
N TRP A 98 2.17 6.88 11.16
CA TRP A 98 3.55 7.30 10.88
C TRP A 98 4.58 6.64 11.79
N ASN A 99 4.34 6.61 13.10
CA ASN A 99 5.27 6.03 14.06
C ASN A 99 5.47 4.53 13.81
N ASP A 100 4.37 3.78 13.60
CA ASP A 100 4.43 2.33 13.39
C ASP A 100 5.12 1.98 12.07
N ILE A 101 4.80 2.72 11.01
CA ILE A 101 5.42 2.54 9.69
C ILE A 101 6.91 2.88 9.77
N THR A 102 7.28 4.04 10.30
CA THR A 102 8.68 4.50 10.29
C THR A 102 9.59 3.76 11.25
N ASN A 103 9.05 3.00 12.20
CA ASN A 103 9.87 2.05 12.98
C ASN A 103 10.46 0.94 12.11
N GLN A 104 9.81 0.60 10.99
CA GLN A 104 10.15 -0.55 10.16
C GLN A 104 10.53 -0.15 8.72
N PHE A 105 10.07 1.00 8.25
CA PHE A 105 10.12 1.42 6.86
C PHE A 105 10.74 2.80 6.69
N ASP A 106 11.53 2.96 5.63
CA ASP A 106 11.78 4.25 5.01
C ASP A 106 10.65 4.53 4.02
N VAL A 107 10.13 5.76 4.06
CA VAL A 107 8.98 6.18 3.24
C VAL A 107 9.37 7.41 2.43
N PHE A 108 9.13 7.34 1.13
CA PHE A 108 9.38 8.41 0.17
C PHE A 108 8.09 8.83 -0.51
N GLY A 109 8.03 10.08 -0.92
CA GLY A 109 6.94 10.61 -1.74
C GLY A 109 7.48 11.17 -3.06
N LEU A 110 6.74 10.93 -4.15
CA LEU A 110 7.05 11.48 -5.46
C LEU A 110 6.42 12.87 -5.60
N GLN A 111 7.24 13.90 -5.85
CA GLN A 111 6.79 15.26 -6.11
C GLN A 111 7.67 15.89 -7.18
N ASN A 112 7.06 16.57 -8.16
CA ASN A 112 7.76 17.18 -9.29
C ASN A 112 8.71 16.18 -10.00
N ASP A 113 8.24 14.94 -10.17
CA ASP A 113 8.98 13.82 -10.76
C ASP A 113 10.30 13.47 -10.05
N GLN A 114 10.43 13.83 -8.77
CA GLN A 114 11.56 13.47 -7.92
C GLN A 114 11.08 12.74 -6.66
N TRP A 115 11.77 11.65 -6.32
CA TRP A 115 11.58 10.96 -5.04
C TRP A 115 12.31 11.71 -3.95
N GLN A 116 11.60 12.01 -2.86
CA GLN A 116 12.14 12.65 -1.67
C GLN A 116 11.58 11.98 -0.42
N ASP A 117 12.23 12.18 0.72
CA ASP A 117 11.72 11.72 2.01
C ASP A 117 10.29 12.20 2.22
N PHE A 118 9.45 11.31 2.76
CA PHE A 118 8.08 11.65 3.06
C PHE A 118 8.02 12.64 4.22
N ILE A 119 7.39 13.78 3.97
CA ILE A 119 7.12 14.84 4.94
C ILE A 119 5.61 14.91 5.13
N GLN A 120 5.18 14.81 6.39
CA GLN A 120 3.77 14.95 6.75
C GLN A 120 3.25 16.32 6.29
N ASN A 121 1.97 16.35 5.87
CA ASN A 121 1.29 17.54 5.34
C ASN A 121 1.78 18.06 3.96
N GLN A 122 2.63 17.32 3.25
CA GLN A 122 2.98 17.62 1.86
C GLN A 122 2.15 16.81 0.85
N THR A 123 1.99 17.29 -0.38
CA THR A 123 1.28 16.58 -1.47
C THR A 123 2.24 15.84 -2.37
N TYR A 124 1.90 14.59 -2.66
CA TYR A 124 2.69 13.66 -3.48
C TYR A 124 1.80 12.98 -4.51
N SER A 125 2.38 12.61 -5.65
CA SER A 125 1.70 11.89 -6.73
C SER A 125 1.77 10.36 -6.58
N ALA A 126 2.72 9.85 -5.81
CA ALA A 126 2.90 8.46 -5.45
C ALA A 126 3.75 8.33 -4.17
N PHE A 127 3.80 7.12 -3.60
CA PHE A 127 4.58 6.77 -2.43
C PHE A 127 5.46 5.55 -2.71
N LEU A 128 6.58 5.47 -2.00
CA LEU A 128 7.47 4.32 -1.99
C LEU A 128 7.79 3.95 -0.55
N GLY A 129 7.64 2.68 -0.19
CA GLY A 129 8.06 2.16 1.10
C GLY A 129 9.15 1.10 0.93
N LYS A 130 10.19 1.14 1.77
CA LYS A 130 11.26 0.13 1.79
C LYS A 130 11.53 -0.28 3.23
N LYS A 131 11.71 -1.58 3.49
CA LYS A 131 12.13 -2.04 4.82
C LYS A 131 13.47 -1.39 5.20
N LYS A 132 13.59 -0.92 6.44
CA LYS A 132 14.87 -0.48 6.98
C LYS A 132 15.82 -1.66 7.06
N SER A 133 17.02 -1.47 6.54
CA SER A 133 18.14 -2.37 6.78
C SER A 133 18.70 -2.07 8.17
N PHE A 134 18.55 -3.00 9.11
CA PHE A 134 19.28 -2.90 10.38
C PHE A 134 20.68 -3.44 10.15
N GLU A 135 21.70 -2.58 10.18
CA GLU A 135 23.08 -3.05 10.28
C GLU A 135 23.28 -3.62 11.70
N ILE A 136 23.57 -4.92 11.79
CA ILE A 136 24.11 -5.49 13.02
C ILE A 136 25.53 -4.97 13.12
N ILE A 137 25.75 -3.97 13.96
CA ILE A 137 27.09 -3.56 14.37
C ILE A 137 27.66 -4.74 15.18
N ASN A 138 28.47 -5.56 14.54
CA ASN A 138 29.28 -6.54 15.25
C ASN A 138 30.40 -5.77 15.96
N ASN A 139 30.23 -5.55 17.26
CA ASN A 139 31.31 -5.12 18.17
C ASN A 139 32.21 -6.30 18.55
#